data_AF-A0A8J4X7W7-F1
#
_entry.id   AF-A0A8J4X7W7-F1
#
_cell.length_a   1.000
_cell.length_b   1.000
_cell.length_c   1.000
_cell.angle_alpha   90.00
_cell.angle_beta   90.00
_cell.angle_gamma   90.00
#
_symmetry.space_group_name_H-M   'P 1'
#
loop_
_entity.id
_entity.type
_entity.pdbx_description
1 polymer ?
#
loop_
_entity_poly.entity_id
_entity_poly.type
_entity_poly.pdbx_seq_one_letter_code
_entity_poly.pdbx_strand_id
1 'polypeptide(L)' 'SFQFMSRRHRGFPFSLTFYLNGLQVERLSSCCEFKHRKNSRLGGRHARFGFTGVEGAAPCY' A
#
# COMPACT_ATOMS: atom_id res chain seq x y z
N SER A 1 16.42 -4.40 4.64
CA SER A 1 15.02 -3.97 4.85
C SER A 1 14.65 -3.04 3.72
N PHE A 2 13.59 -3.30 2.96
CA PHE A 2 13.10 -2.40 1.91
C PHE A 2 11.94 -1.58 2.47
N GLN A 3 12.01 -0.27 2.32
CA GLN A 3 10.95 0.66 2.73
C GLN A 3 10.65 1.60 1.58
N PHE A 4 9.37 1.84 1.34
CA PHE A 4 8.90 2.79 0.35
C PHE A 4 8.00 3.79 1.07
N MET A 5 8.21 5.07 0.80
CA MET A 5 7.40 6.16 1.32
C MET A 5 6.79 6.91 0.14
N SER A 6 5.47 7.04 0.13
CA SER A 6 4.75 7.92 -0.80
C SER A 6 4.16 9.09 -0.02
N ARG A 7 4.26 10.29 -0.59
CA ARG A 7 3.61 11.50 -0.09
C ARG A 7 2.47 11.87 -1.01
N ARG A 8 1.27 12.01 -0.46
CA ARG A 8 0.08 12.37 -1.25
C ARG A 8 0.28 13.75 -1.88
N HIS A 9 0.11 13.83 -3.19
CA HIS A 9 0.06 15.09 -3.93
C HIS A 9 -1.31 15.18 -4.61
N ARG A 10 -2.06 16.25 -4.33
CA ARG A 10 -3.40 16.44 -4.92
C ARG A 10 -3.29 16.44 -6.45
N GLY A 11 -4.15 15.66 -7.11
CA GLY A 11 -4.13 15.47 -8.57
C GLY A 11 -3.17 14.39 -9.09
N PHE A 12 -2.34 13.79 -8.22
CA PHE A 12 -1.35 12.78 -8.61
C PHE A 12 -1.53 11.50 -7.78
N PRO A 13 -2.54 10.67 -8.11
CA PRO A 13 -2.72 9.39 -7.45
C PRO A 13 -1.53 8.47 -7.74
N PHE A 14 -1.19 7.62 -6.76
CA PHE A 14 -0.18 6.58 -6.95
C PHE A 14 -0.81 5.20 -6.89
N SER A 15 -0.13 4.23 -7.50
CA SER A 15 -0.37 2.83 -7.19
C SER A 15 0.90 2.01 -7.27
N LEU A 16 1.03 1.11 -6.30
CA LEU A 16 2.12 0.14 -6.18
C LEU A 16 1.53 -1.25 -6.39
N THR A 17 2.19 -2.04 -7.23
CA THR A 17 1.87 -3.46 -7.40
C THR A 17 3.08 -4.26 -6.97
N PHE A 18 2.89 -5.19 -6.05
CA PHE A 18 3.94 -6.04 -5.53
C PHE A 18 3.99 -7.35 -6.31
N TYR A 19 5.15 -7.67 -6.86
CA TYR A 19 5.42 -8.93 -7.54
C TYR A 19 6.43 -9.76 -6.75
N LEU A 20 6.19 -11.06 -6.65
CA LEU A 20 7.15 -12.04 -6.13
C LEU A 20 7.32 -13.14 -7.15
N ASN A 21 8.55 -13.35 -7.62
CA ASN A 21 8.87 -14.33 -8.67
C ASN A 21 8.00 -14.17 -9.93
N GLY A 22 7.68 -12.93 -10.32
CA GLY A 22 6.83 -12.62 -11.46
C GLY A 22 5.32 -12.72 -11.21
N LEU A 23 4.89 -13.18 -10.03
CA LEU A 23 3.47 -13.26 -9.67
C LEU A 23 3.04 -12.02 -8.90
N GLN A 24 1.94 -11.37 -9.31
CA GLN A 24 1.35 -10.28 -8.55
C GLN A 24 0.76 -10.82 -7.24
N VAL A 25 1.18 -10.27 -6.10
CA VAL A 25 0.72 -10.73 -4.78
C VAL A 25 -0.14 -9.72 -4.04
N GLU A 26 0.03 -8.42 -4.32
CA GLU A 26 -0.78 -7.38 -3.69
C GLU A 26 -0.70 -6.07 -4.48
N ARG A 27 -1.67 -5.18 -4.27
CA ARG A 27 -1.68 -3.82 -4.82
C ARG A 27 -2.08 -2.82 -3.74
N LEU A 28 -1.31 -1.74 -3.63
CA LEU A 28 -1.63 -0.58 -2.81
C LEU A 28 -1.91 0.62 -3.73
N SER A 29 -2.88 1.47 -3.39
CA SER A 29 -3.20 2.67 -4.17
C SER A 29 -3.66 3.81 -3.29
N SER A 30 -3.55 5.03 -3.82
CA SER A 30 -3.99 6.25 -3.14
C SER A 30 -5.45 6.24 -2.70
N CYS A 31 -6.29 5.40 -3.31
CA CYS A 31 -7.72 5.34 -3.03
C CYS A 31 -8.12 4.30 -1.99
N CYS A 32 -7.22 3.37 -1.66
CA CYS A 32 -7.50 2.30 -0.71
C CYS A 32 -6.50 2.25 0.44
N GLU A 33 -5.44 3.05 0.42
CA GLU A 33 -4.43 3.16 1.48
C GLU A 33 -5.04 3.36 2.88
N PHE A 34 -6.13 4.12 2.97
CA PHE A 34 -6.85 4.37 4.22
C PHE A 34 -7.48 3.12 4.84
N LYS A 35 -7.72 2.07 4.04
CA LYS A 35 -8.33 0.81 4.50
C LYS A 35 -7.31 -0.09 5.19
N HIS A 36 -6.02 0.13 4.98
CA HIS A 36 -4.96 -0.69 5.57
C HIS A 36 -4.66 -0.23 6.99
N ARG A 37 -4.64 -1.18 7.93
CA ARG A 37 -4.32 -0.88 9.33
C ARG A 37 -2.80 -0.79 9.51
N LYS A 38 -2.35 0.12 10.37
CA LYS A 38 -0.94 0.18 10.80
C LYS A 38 -0.47 -1.20 11.28
N ASN A 39 0.73 -1.61 10.88
CA ASN A 39 1.32 -2.91 11.18
C ASN A 39 0.53 -4.12 10.62
N SER A 40 -0.40 -3.89 9.67
CA SER A 40 -1.10 -4.99 9.00
C SER A 40 -0.25 -5.64 7.93
N ARG A 41 -0.68 -6.81 7.49
CA ARG A 41 -0.05 -7.59 6.43
C ARG A 41 -0.77 -7.34 5.10
N LEU A 42 -0.03 -6.86 4.11
CA LEU A 42 -0.52 -6.59 2.75
C LEU A 42 -0.67 -7.93 2.00
N GLY A 43 -1.90 -8.36 1.74
CA GLY A 43 -2.21 -9.66 1.11
C GLY A 43 -2.69 -10.75 2.06
N GLY A 44 -3.04 -10.44 3.31
CA GLY A 44 -3.65 -11.40 4.24
C GLY A 44 -2.69 -12.40 4.88
N ARG A 45 -3.15 -13.65 5.14
CA ARG A 45 -2.46 -14.64 6.00
C ARG A 45 -1.05 -15.00 5.50
N HIS A 46 -0.83 -15.03 4.19
CA HIS A 46 0.46 -15.37 3.56
C HIS A 46 1.23 -14.15 3.03
N ALA A 47 0.84 -12.95 3.44
CA ALA A 47 1.52 -11.71 3.07
C ALA A 47 3.01 -11.74 3.41
N ARG A 48 3.82 -11.35 2.44
CA ARG A 48 5.27 -11.13 2.61
C ARG A 48 5.61 -9.68 2.93
N PHE A 49 4.70 -8.75 2.65
CA PHE A 49 4.89 -7.32 2.84
C PHE A 49 4.11 -6.85 4.07
N GLY A 50 4.80 -6.14 4.96
CA GLY A 50 4.20 -5.47 6.11
C GLY A 50 3.85 -4.02 5.76
N PHE A 51 2.70 -3.55 6.24
CA PHE A 51 2.28 -2.16 6.13
C PHE A 51 2.69 -1.41 7.40
N THR A 52 3.66 -0.51 7.31
CA THR A 52 4.15 0.25 8.47
C THR A 52 3.17 1.33 8.91
N GLY A 53 2.43 1.94 7.98
CA GLY A 53 1.44 2.97 8.25
C GLY A 53 1.27 3.93 7.08
N VAL A 54 0.27 4.81 7.19
CA VAL A 54 0.03 5.93 6.29
C VAL A 54 -0.46 7.12 7.10
N GLU A 55 -0.05 8.32 6.73
CA GLU A 55 -0.50 9.57 7.34
C GLU A 55 -1.32 10.37 6.33
N GLY A 56 -2.42 10.98 6.79
CA GLY A 56 -3.28 11.79 5.92
C GLY A 56 -3.98 11.01 4.81
N ALA A 57 -4.11 9.69 4.96
CA ALA A 57 -4.87 8.86 4.03
C ALA A 57 -6.33 9.29 4.02
N ALA A 58 -6.86 9.49 2.82
CA ALA A 58 -8.27 9.77 2.62
C ALA A 58 -8.78 9.01 1.40
N PRO A 59 -10.09 8.74 1.32
CA PRO A 59 -10.70 8.23 0.11
C PRO A 59 -10.48 9.17 -1.09
N CYS A 60 -10.72 8.65 -2.30
CA CYS A 60 -10.65 9.41 -3.55
C CYS A 60 -12.01 9.97 -4.01
N TYR A 61 -13.08 9.83 -3.21
CA TYR A 61 -14.39 10.39 -3.54
C TYR A 61 -14.50 11.87 -3.14
#